data_AF-A0A1S8GPC4-F1
#
_entry.id   AF-A0A1S8GPC4-F1
#
_cell.length_a   1.000
_cell.length_b   1.000
_cell.length_c   1.000
_cell.angle_alpha   90.00
_cell.angle_beta   90.00
_cell.angle_gamma   90.00
#
_symmetry.space_group_name_H-M   'P 1'
#
loop_
_entity.id
_entity.type
_entity.pdbx_description
1 polymer ?
#
loop_
_entity_poly.entity_id
_entity_poly.type
_entity_poly.pdbx_seq_one_letter_code
_entity_poly.pdbx_strand_id
1 'polypeptide(L)'
;MKHFLLLTVAFIGLSGAAWADDAQRALAKSMGVPESWLKTGFSCGAKGCSQLDPKDDINNSAEVQEARRIADARLSAETEVHLRQMGMSPGTARKAVWAARHKPNSACAYWVRQLTADYDNGLDRPDYDDKLVISVEHSGTCEKKNLD
;
A
#
# COMPACT_ATOMS: atom_id res chain seq x y z
N MET A 1 12.44 -36.38 -5.63
CA MET A 1 12.20 -35.11 -6.36
C MET A 1 11.85 -34.06 -5.31
N LYS A 2 12.69 -33.02 -5.18
CA LYS A 2 12.65 -32.03 -4.10
C LYS A 2 11.46 -31.08 -4.29
N HIS A 3 10.58 -31.00 -3.29
CA HIS A 3 9.59 -29.94 -3.19
C HIS A 3 10.26 -28.67 -2.64
N PHE A 4 10.25 -27.61 -3.45
CA PHE A 4 10.57 -26.25 -3.03
C PHE A 4 9.41 -25.72 -2.18
N LEU A 5 9.64 -25.55 -0.89
CA LEU A 5 8.76 -24.76 -0.01
C LEU A 5 9.36 -23.36 0.12
N LEU A 6 8.79 -22.43 -0.63
CA LEU A 6 8.97 -20.98 -0.45
C LEU A 6 8.41 -20.61 0.92
N LEU A 7 9.29 -20.29 1.87
CA LEU A 7 8.89 -19.71 3.15
C LEU A 7 8.62 -18.22 2.94
N THR A 8 7.33 -17.88 3.04
CA THR A 8 6.78 -16.53 3.16
C THR A 8 7.48 -15.76 4.28
N VAL A 9 8.18 -14.69 3.93
CA VAL A 9 8.64 -13.68 4.89
C VAL A 9 7.42 -12.85 5.28
N ALA A 10 6.84 -13.13 6.45
CA ALA A 10 5.79 -12.31 7.03
C ALA A 10 6.44 -11.02 7.58
N PHE A 11 6.46 -9.97 6.77
CA PHE A 11 6.69 -8.61 7.26
C PHE A 11 5.41 -8.15 7.97
N ILE A 12 5.36 -8.35 9.28
CA ILE A 12 4.33 -7.74 10.13
C ILE A 12 4.79 -6.30 10.41
N GLY A 13 4.55 -5.45 9.43
CA GLY A 13 4.52 -4.00 9.61
C GLY A 13 3.09 -3.52 9.43
N LEU A 14 2.67 -2.61 10.30
CA LEU A 14 1.42 -1.82 10.32
C LEU A 14 0.28 -2.33 11.22
N SER A 15 0.17 -1.64 12.36
CA SER A 15 -1.05 -0.94 12.80
C SER A 15 -2.36 -1.74 12.84
N GLY A 16 -2.61 -2.42 13.97
CA GLY A 16 -3.91 -2.97 14.35
C GLY A 16 -4.00 -3.13 15.86
N ALA A 17 -4.80 -2.27 16.50
CA ALA A 17 -4.92 -2.05 17.95
C ALA A 17 -5.02 -3.33 18.81
N ALA A 18 -4.26 -3.45 19.91
CA ALA A 18 -4.41 -4.39 21.04
C ALA A 18 -4.35 -5.91 20.82
N TRP A 19 -4.95 -6.49 19.78
CA TRP A 19 -4.98 -7.95 19.54
C TRP A 19 -3.71 -8.45 18.84
N ALA A 20 -2.98 -7.56 18.16
CA ALA A 20 -1.66 -7.84 17.61
C ALA A 20 -0.60 -7.98 18.72
N ASP A 21 -0.70 -7.19 19.80
CA ASP A 21 0.30 -7.19 20.88
C ASP A 21 0.28 -8.50 21.68
N ASP A 22 -0.90 -9.06 21.96
CA ASP A 22 -1.03 -10.32 22.69
C ASP A 22 -0.59 -11.53 21.86
N ALA A 23 -0.92 -11.54 20.56
CA ALA A 23 -0.46 -12.58 19.64
C ALA A 23 1.07 -12.54 19.50
N GLN A 24 1.65 -11.35 19.39
CA GLN A 24 3.08 -11.14 19.26
C GLN A 24 3.83 -11.48 20.56
N ARG A 25 3.26 -11.19 21.73
CA ARG A 25 3.76 -11.62 23.05
C ARG A 25 3.73 -13.14 23.21
N ALA A 26 2.62 -13.78 22.85
CA ALA A 26 2.49 -15.24 22.95
C ALA A 26 3.49 -15.95 22.03
N LEU A 27 3.66 -15.44 20.81
CA LEU A 27 4.64 -15.94 19.85
C LEU A 27 6.09 -15.76 20.35
N ALA A 28 6.44 -14.56 20.81
CA ALA A 28 7.76 -14.27 21.37
C ALA A 28 8.10 -15.19 22.55
N LYS A 29 7.14 -15.41 23.45
CA LYS A 29 7.29 -16.32 24.59
C LYS A 29 7.51 -17.77 24.14
N SER A 30 6.80 -18.23 23.12
CA SER A 30 6.98 -19.58 22.56
C SER A 30 8.36 -19.78 21.90
N MET A 31 8.98 -18.69 21.45
CA MET A 31 10.28 -18.69 20.78
C MET A 31 11.46 -18.38 21.74
N GLY A 32 11.20 -18.21 23.04
CA GLY A 32 12.23 -17.89 24.03
C GLY A 32 12.80 -16.47 23.91
N VAL A 33 12.07 -15.57 23.25
CA VAL A 33 12.49 -14.18 23.04
C VAL A 33 12.26 -13.35 24.32
N PRO A 34 13.26 -12.57 24.78
CA PRO A 34 13.10 -11.70 25.95
C PRO A 34 12.01 -10.65 25.73
N GLU A 35 11.20 -10.37 26.75
CA GLU A 35 10.14 -9.33 26.67
C GLU A 35 10.69 -7.93 26.34
N SER A 36 11.96 -7.66 26.66
CA SER A 36 12.62 -6.40 26.29
C SER A 36 12.69 -6.18 24.78
N TRP A 37 12.67 -7.25 23.97
CA TRP A 37 12.73 -7.18 22.51
C TRP A 37 11.39 -6.82 21.88
N LEU A 38 10.27 -6.96 22.61
CA LEU A 38 8.94 -6.62 22.09
C LEU A 38 8.81 -5.13 21.73
N LYS A 39 9.57 -4.27 22.42
CA LYS A 39 9.58 -2.82 22.16
C LYS A 39 10.44 -2.43 20.95
N THR A 40 11.50 -3.20 20.66
CA THR A 40 12.45 -2.91 19.57
C THR A 40 12.19 -3.74 18.31
N GLY A 41 11.40 -4.80 18.41
CA GLY A 41 11.22 -5.81 17.37
C GLY A 41 12.28 -6.91 17.42
N PHE A 42 11.95 -8.06 16.83
CA PHE A 42 12.83 -9.22 16.70
C PHE A 42 12.54 -9.95 15.38
N SER A 43 13.52 -10.69 14.89
CA SER A 43 13.38 -11.57 13.72
C SER A 43 13.88 -12.97 14.07
N CYS A 44 13.16 -14.01 13.62
CA CYS A 44 13.52 -15.39 13.86
C CYS A 44 13.70 -16.15 12.53
N GLY A 45 14.84 -16.84 12.41
CA GLY A 45 15.15 -17.70 11.27
C GLY A 45 15.57 -19.10 11.72
N ALA A 46 16.03 -19.92 10.77
CA ALA A 46 16.46 -21.30 11.03
C ALA A 46 17.62 -21.44 12.04
N LYS A 47 18.32 -20.34 12.35
CA LYS A 47 19.46 -20.29 13.28
C LYS A 47 19.13 -19.63 14.63
N GLY A 48 17.84 -19.36 14.91
CA GLY A 48 17.39 -18.71 16.13
C GLY A 48 16.83 -17.30 15.90
N CYS A 49 16.55 -16.60 17.01
CA CYS A 49 15.99 -15.26 17.02
C CYS A 49 17.06 -14.22 17.35
N SER A 50 17.00 -13.09 16.65
CA SER A 50 17.87 -11.93 16.87
C SER A 50 17.03 -10.69 17.14
N GLN A 51 17.52 -9.84 18.06
CA GLN A 51 16.92 -8.53 18.31
C GLN A 51 17.13 -7.65 17.07
N LEU A 52 16.09 -6.94 16.65
CA LEU A 52 16.28 -5.87 15.67
C LEU A 52 16.96 -4.73 16.41
N ASP A 53 18.17 -4.37 15.98
CA ASP A 53 18.87 -3.22 16.51
C ASP A 53 18.15 -1.97 15.98
N PRO A 54 17.72 -1.00 16.81
CA PRO A 54 17.03 0.20 16.36
C PRO A 54 17.84 1.07 15.38
N LYS A 55 19.14 0.80 15.23
CA LYS A 55 20.05 1.45 14.28
C LYS A 55 20.09 0.75 12.93
N ASP A 56 19.60 -0.47 12.83
CA ASP A 56 19.37 -1.12 11.56
C ASP A 56 18.05 -0.57 11.02
N ASP A 57 18.16 0.54 10.28
CA ASP A 57 17.06 1.06 9.46
C ASP A 57 16.74 0.04 8.35
N ILE A 58 16.08 -1.06 8.70
CA ILE A 58 15.61 -2.08 7.74
C ILE A 58 14.73 -1.40 6.68
N ASN A 59 14.02 -0.35 7.07
CA ASN A 59 13.20 0.51 6.21
C ASN A 59 14.00 1.36 5.19
N ASN A 60 15.30 1.56 5.39
CA ASN A 60 16.18 2.31 4.47
C ASN A 60 17.17 1.41 3.70
N SER A 61 17.12 0.08 3.88
CA SER A 61 17.91 -0.81 3.04
C SER A 61 17.51 -0.65 1.56
N ALA A 62 18.50 -0.68 0.65
CA ALA A 62 18.25 -0.50 -0.77
C ALA A 62 17.25 -1.54 -1.33
N GLU A 63 17.26 -2.74 -0.77
CA GLU A 63 16.33 -3.82 -1.12
C GLU A 63 14.88 -3.48 -0.74
N VAL A 64 14.64 -2.93 0.46
CA VAL A 64 13.31 -2.50 0.89
C VAL A 64 12.82 -1.29 0.10
N GLN A 65 13.71 -0.35 -0.22
CA GLN A 65 13.38 0.78 -1.09
C GLN A 65 12.99 0.33 -2.49
N GLU A 66 13.71 -0.63 -3.07
CA GLU A 66 13.38 -1.18 -4.40
C GLU A 66 12.06 -1.95 -4.38
N ALA A 67 11.84 -2.81 -3.39
CA ALA A 67 10.57 -3.51 -3.23
C ALA A 67 9.38 -2.54 -3.13
N ARG A 68 9.55 -1.42 -2.41
CA ARG A 68 8.54 -0.37 -2.31
C ARG A 68 8.31 0.33 -3.65
N ARG A 69 9.35 0.64 -4.42
CA ARG A 69 9.21 1.24 -5.76
C ARG A 69 8.45 0.33 -6.71
N ILE A 70 8.75 -0.97 -6.69
CA ILE A 70 8.05 -1.98 -7.51
C ILE A 70 6.57 -2.05 -7.10
N ALA A 71 6.29 -2.13 -5.81
CA ALA A 71 4.91 -2.15 -5.30
C ALA A 71 4.14 -0.88 -5.69
N ASP A 72 4.74 0.30 -5.51
CA ASP A 72 4.14 1.59 -5.87
C ASP A 72 3.87 1.69 -7.38
N ALA A 73 4.81 1.22 -8.21
CA ALA A 73 4.66 1.22 -9.67
C ALA A 73 3.52 0.29 -10.11
N ARG A 74 3.42 -0.88 -9.48
CA ARG A 74 2.34 -1.82 -9.73
C ARG A 74 0.98 -1.25 -9.34
N LEU A 75 0.86 -0.70 -8.13
CA LEU A 75 -0.37 -0.07 -7.65
C LEU A 75 -0.80 1.08 -8.56
N SER A 76 0.15 1.90 -9.00
CA SER A 76 -0.11 2.98 -9.96
C SER A 76 -0.64 2.46 -11.30
N ALA A 77 -0.08 1.36 -11.81
CA ALA A 77 -0.53 0.76 -13.07
C ALA A 77 -1.93 0.14 -12.94
N GLU A 78 -2.20 -0.57 -11.85
CA GLU A 78 -3.53 -1.13 -11.55
C GLU A 78 -4.58 -0.01 -11.43
N THR A 79 -4.24 1.07 -10.72
CA THR A 79 -5.09 2.28 -10.59
C THR A 79 -5.40 2.89 -11.97
N GLU A 80 -4.41 3.03 -12.85
CA GLU A 80 -4.63 3.53 -14.21
C GLU A 80 -5.60 2.63 -15.00
N VAL A 81 -5.46 1.31 -14.87
CA VAL A 81 -6.33 0.34 -15.53
C VAL A 81 -7.76 0.45 -15.02
N HIS A 82 -7.98 0.52 -13.70
CA HIS A 82 -9.32 0.64 -13.11
C HIS A 82 -10.00 1.93 -13.57
N LEU A 83 -9.29 3.07 -13.53
CA LEU A 83 -9.83 4.35 -14.02
C LEU A 83 -10.26 4.26 -15.49
N ARG A 84 -9.46 3.59 -16.32
CA ARG A 84 -9.79 3.40 -17.74
C ARG A 84 -10.97 2.45 -17.96
N GLN A 85 -11.13 1.43 -17.12
CA GLN A 85 -12.27 0.53 -17.16
C GLN A 85 -13.57 1.25 -16.77
N MET A 86 -13.49 2.25 -15.88
CA MET A 86 -14.58 3.17 -15.56
C MET A 86 -14.80 4.27 -16.63
N GLY A 87 -14.13 4.18 -17.78
CA GLY A 87 -14.34 5.10 -18.91
C GLY A 87 -13.47 6.36 -18.91
N MET A 88 -12.56 6.53 -17.96
CA MET A 88 -11.62 7.66 -17.98
C MET A 88 -10.63 7.54 -19.15
N SER A 89 -10.39 8.63 -19.86
CA SER A 89 -9.43 8.66 -20.96
C SER A 89 -8.01 8.35 -20.47
N PRO A 90 -7.15 7.74 -21.30
CA PRO A 90 -5.78 7.39 -20.89
C PRO A 90 -4.96 8.61 -20.44
N GLY A 91 -5.22 9.79 -21.03
CA GLY A 91 -4.53 11.03 -20.67
C GLY A 91 -4.88 11.49 -19.26
N THR A 92 -6.17 11.53 -18.93
CA THR A 92 -6.66 11.92 -17.62
C THR A 92 -6.30 10.88 -16.56
N ALA A 93 -6.43 9.58 -16.86
CA ALA A 93 -6.06 8.50 -15.94
C ALA A 93 -4.60 8.59 -15.48
N ARG A 94 -3.65 8.85 -16.40
CA ARG A 94 -2.24 9.07 -16.03
C ARG A 94 -2.04 10.28 -15.13
N LYS A 95 -2.74 11.39 -15.40
CA LYS A 95 -2.67 12.61 -14.58
C LYS A 95 -3.27 12.37 -13.19
N ALA A 96 -4.38 11.64 -13.13
CA ALA A 96 -5.05 11.20 -11.91
C ALA A 96 -4.15 10.36 -11.00
N VAL A 97 -3.52 9.32 -11.56
CA VAL A 97 -2.54 8.49 -10.86
C VAL A 97 -1.36 9.33 -10.36
N TRP A 98 -0.84 10.22 -11.21
CA TRP A 98 0.24 11.12 -10.82
C TRP A 98 -0.18 12.03 -9.66
N ALA A 99 -1.37 12.62 -9.73
CA ALA A 99 -1.91 13.51 -8.70
C ALA A 99 -2.15 12.76 -7.38
N ALA A 100 -2.73 11.57 -7.39
CA ALA A 100 -2.92 10.75 -6.20
C ALA A 100 -1.61 10.47 -5.47
N ARG A 101 -0.52 10.27 -6.22
CA ARG A 101 0.81 10.01 -5.67
C ARG A 101 1.55 11.25 -5.17
N HIS A 102 1.54 12.34 -5.95
CA HIS A 102 2.40 13.50 -5.68
C HIS A 102 1.68 14.64 -4.99
N LYS A 103 0.35 14.66 -5.07
CA LYS A 103 -0.54 15.70 -4.55
C LYS A 103 -1.74 15.05 -3.84
N PRO A 104 -1.51 14.23 -2.79
CA PRO A 104 -2.55 13.41 -2.16
C PRO A 104 -3.70 14.22 -1.54
N ASN A 105 -3.48 15.51 -1.29
CA ASN A 105 -4.48 16.43 -0.74
C ASN A 105 -5.26 17.21 -1.82
N SER A 106 -4.90 17.07 -3.09
CA SER A 106 -5.62 17.71 -4.19
C SER A 106 -7.03 17.12 -4.36
N ALA A 107 -7.95 17.91 -4.91
CA ALA A 107 -9.29 17.44 -5.25
C ALA A 107 -9.25 16.22 -6.20
N CYS A 108 -8.33 16.21 -7.17
CA CYS A 108 -8.15 15.06 -8.06
C CYS A 108 -7.80 13.78 -7.27
N ALA A 109 -6.84 13.86 -6.33
CA ALA A 109 -6.46 12.71 -5.50
C ALA A 109 -7.58 12.21 -4.59
N TYR A 110 -8.49 13.11 -4.15
CA TYR A 110 -9.68 12.72 -3.41
C TYR A 110 -10.64 11.88 -4.27
N TRP A 111 -11.01 12.37 -5.46
CA TRP A 111 -11.93 11.68 -6.35
C TRP A 111 -11.39 10.35 -6.86
N VAL A 112 -10.10 10.31 -7.21
CA VAL A 112 -9.43 9.06 -7.64
C VAL A 112 -9.52 8.00 -6.56
N ARG A 113 -9.23 8.34 -5.29
CA ARG A 113 -9.32 7.40 -4.17
C ARG A 113 -10.74 6.90 -3.95
N GLN A 114 -11.73 7.76 -4.10
CA GLN A 114 -13.13 7.36 -3.99
C GLN A 114 -13.51 6.38 -5.10
N LEU A 115 -13.24 6.74 -6.36
CA LEU A 115 -13.54 5.90 -7.52
C LEU A 115 -12.86 4.52 -7.42
N THR A 116 -11.57 4.48 -7.09
CA THR A 116 -10.87 3.19 -6.97
C THR A 116 -11.32 2.39 -5.76
N ALA A 117 -11.63 3.02 -4.64
CA ALA A 117 -12.17 2.30 -3.49
C ALA A 117 -13.55 1.69 -3.79
N ASP A 118 -14.43 2.43 -4.48
CA ASP A 118 -15.74 1.92 -4.86
C ASP A 118 -15.60 0.77 -5.87
N TYR A 119 -14.71 0.90 -6.87
CA TYR A 119 -14.40 -0.15 -7.84
C TYR A 119 -13.83 -1.42 -7.18
N ASP A 120 -12.80 -1.30 -6.34
CA ASP A 120 -12.12 -2.43 -5.70
C ASP A 120 -13.03 -3.20 -4.74
N ASN A 121 -14.02 -2.52 -4.14
CA ASN A 121 -15.02 -3.14 -3.26
C ASN A 121 -16.21 -3.73 -4.03
N GLY A 122 -16.26 -3.62 -5.37
CA GLY A 122 -17.41 -4.02 -6.17
C GLY A 122 -18.67 -3.21 -5.85
N LEU A 123 -18.49 -2.01 -5.30
CA LEU A 123 -19.54 -1.04 -4.99
C LEU A 123 -19.70 -0.03 -6.14
N ASP A 124 -19.37 -0.46 -7.35
CA ASP A 124 -19.56 0.32 -8.57
C ASP A 124 -21.01 0.80 -8.61
N ARG A 125 -21.15 2.13 -8.57
CA ARG A 125 -22.43 2.84 -8.65
C ARG A 125 -22.41 3.56 -10.00
N PRO A 126 -22.83 2.90 -11.09
CA PRO A 126 -22.62 3.42 -12.45
C PRO A 126 -23.15 4.85 -12.60
N ASP A 127 -24.33 5.13 -12.04
CA ASP A 127 -24.94 6.46 -12.10
C ASP A 127 -24.17 7.59 -11.39
N TYR A 128 -23.35 7.27 -10.40
CA TYR A 128 -22.54 8.22 -9.65
C TYR A 128 -21.10 8.23 -10.18
N ASP A 129 -20.49 7.05 -10.32
CA ASP A 129 -19.11 6.89 -10.73
C ASP A 129 -18.89 7.35 -12.17
N ASP A 130 -19.81 7.03 -13.10
CA ASP A 130 -19.72 7.52 -14.48
C ASP A 130 -19.81 9.05 -14.54
N LYS A 131 -20.72 9.65 -13.74
CA LYS A 131 -20.86 11.11 -13.68
C LYS A 131 -19.62 11.76 -13.08
N LEU A 132 -19.03 11.13 -12.07
CA LEU A 132 -17.81 11.62 -11.45
C LEU A 132 -16.62 11.52 -12.41
N VAL A 133 -16.47 10.41 -13.14
CA VAL A 133 -15.46 10.25 -14.19
C VAL A 133 -15.62 11.34 -15.25
N ILE A 134 -16.83 11.53 -15.79
CA ILE A 134 -17.12 12.58 -16.77
C ILE A 134 -16.82 13.97 -16.20
N SER A 135 -17.17 14.22 -14.94
CA SER A 135 -16.91 15.49 -14.28
C SER A 135 -15.40 15.77 -14.17
N VAL A 136 -14.63 14.79 -13.71
CA VAL A 136 -13.16 14.88 -13.57
C VAL A 136 -12.48 15.08 -14.92
N GLU A 137 -12.96 14.39 -15.96
CA GLU A 137 -12.48 14.54 -17.34
C GLU A 137 -12.70 15.96 -17.87
N HIS A 138 -13.93 16.47 -17.76
CA HIS A 138 -14.30 17.74 -18.36
C HIS A 138 -13.83 18.97 -17.57
N SER A 139 -13.73 18.86 -16.25
CA SER A 139 -13.28 19.97 -15.39
C SER A 139 -11.77 20.23 -15.49
N GLY A 140 -10.99 19.24 -15.94
CA GLY A 140 -9.55 19.27 -15.87
C GLY A 140 -9.03 19.33 -14.43
N THR A 141 -9.78 18.81 -13.44
CA THR A 141 -9.37 18.82 -12.02
C THR A 141 -8.03 18.13 -11.80
N CYS A 142 -7.67 17.17 -12.66
CA CYS A 142 -6.38 16.48 -12.60
C CYS A 142 -5.25 17.16 -13.38
N GLU A 143 -5.50 18.32 -14.01
CA GLU A 143 -4.44 19.10 -14.65
C GLU A 143 -3.46 19.67 -13.63
N LYS A 144 -2.17 19.66 -13.94
CA LYS A 144 -1.09 20.09 -13.02
C LYS A 144 -1.33 21.47 -12.38
N LYS A 145 -1.98 22.38 -13.11
CA LYS A 145 -2.33 23.74 -12.66
C LYS A 145 -3.44 23.80 -11.60
N ASN A 146 -4.15 22.70 -11.37
CA ASN A 146 -5.32 22.59 -10.49
C ASN A 146 -5.04 21.67 -9.28
N LEU A 147 -3.78 21.29 -9.03
CA LEU A 147 -3.38 20.34 -7.99
C LEU A 147 -2.80 21.01 -6.72
N ASP A 148 -3.21 22.24 -6.47
CA ASP A 148 -2.78 23.03 -5.31
C ASP A 148 -3.49 22.60 -4.02
#